data_AF-A0A8T3M9Y4-F1
#
_entry.id   AF-A0A8T3M9Y4-F1
#
_cell.length_a   1.000
_cell.length_b   1.000
_cell.length_c   1.000
_cell.angle_alpha   90.00
_cell.angle_beta   90.00
_cell.angle_gamma   90.00
#
_symmetry.space_group_name_H-M   'P 1'
#
loop_
_entity.id
_entity.type
_entity.pdbx_description
1 polymer ?
#
loop_
_entity_poly.entity_id
_entity_poly.type
_entity_poly.pdbx_seq_one_letter_code
_entity_poly.pdbx_strand_id
1 'polypeptide(L)'
;MQITRTPAPKSTVQLEIELPPERLERALDDAVRALARRTRVPGFRPGKAPRPVLERHLGPGVVLDEAVDHLMQDAYREAIIQEELLPLTNADVELVQAEEGKPLIFKAVVPVRPEVTLGEYRFLNFKPEINTIDDPRVEKV
;
A
#
# COMPACT_ATOMS: atom_id res chain seq x y z
N MET A 1 -6.84 -13.68 -8.35
CA MET A 1 -6.84 -12.41 -7.60
C MET A 1 -8.06 -11.65 -8.09
N GLN A 2 -8.97 -11.32 -7.17
CA GLN A 2 -10.11 -10.45 -7.47
C GLN A 2 -9.81 -9.10 -6.83
N ILE A 3 -10.02 -8.01 -7.58
CA ILE A 3 -9.81 -6.64 -7.12
C ILE A 3 -11.14 -5.93 -7.23
N THR A 4 -11.69 -5.51 -6.10
CA THR A 4 -12.90 -4.68 -6.08
C THR A 4 -12.52 -3.27 -5.71
N ARG A 5 -12.70 -2.34 -6.67
CA ARG A 5 -12.46 -0.92 -6.48
C ARG A 5 -13.73 -0.21 -6.06
N THR A 6 -13.71 0.40 -4.88
CA THR A 6 -14.79 1.26 -4.39
C THR A 6 -14.29 2.69 -4.20
N PRO A 7 -14.86 3.69 -4.90
CA PRO A 7 -14.52 5.09 -4.66
C PRO A 7 -15.09 5.57 -3.33
N ALA A 8 -14.25 6.20 -2.51
CA ALA A 8 -14.59 6.73 -1.19
C ALA A 8 -14.49 8.28 -1.17
N PRO A 9 -15.18 8.96 -0.23
CA PRO A 9 -15.12 10.42 -0.13
C PRO A 9 -13.70 10.93 0.16
N LYS A 10 -13.40 12.18 -0.22
CA LYS A 10 -12.08 12.83 -0.08
C LYS A 10 -10.95 12.24 -0.94
N SER A 11 -11.24 11.90 -2.20
CA SER A 11 -10.23 11.41 -3.15
C SER A 11 -9.50 10.17 -2.64
N THR A 12 -10.26 9.27 -2.01
CA THR A 12 -9.74 8.01 -1.48
C THR A 12 -10.37 6.88 -2.27
N VAL A 13 -9.60 5.84 -2.58
CA VAL A 13 -10.04 4.65 -3.27
C VAL A 13 -9.81 3.47 -2.34
N GLN A 14 -10.87 2.74 -2.04
CA GLN A 14 -10.78 1.49 -1.31
C GLN A 14 -10.62 0.35 -2.31
N LEU A 15 -9.52 -0.37 -2.21
CA LEU A 15 -9.23 -1.59 -2.96
C LEU A 15 -9.44 -2.77 -2.03
N GLU A 16 -10.41 -3.62 -2.33
CA GLU A 16 -10.54 -4.91 -1.67
C GLU A 16 -9.90 -5.98 -2.55
N ILE A 17 -8.90 -6.66 -2.02
CA ILE A 17 -8.08 -7.63 -2.76
C ILE A 17 -8.31 -9.00 -2.14
N GLU A 18 -8.79 -9.93 -2.95
CA GLU A 18 -8.96 -11.34 -2.60
C GLU A 18 -7.89 -12.18 -3.32
N LEU A 19 -7.09 -12.89 -2.52
CA LEU A 19 -6.06 -13.79 -3.02
C LEU A 19 -6.44 -15.25 -2.77
N PRO A 20 -6.22 -16.14 -3.77
CA PRO A 20 -6.49 -17.55 -3.62
C PRO A 20 -5.52 -18.20 -2.61
N PRO A 21 -5.94 -19.29 -1.94
CA PRO A 21 -5.13 -19.97 -0.92
C PRO A 21 -3.81 -20.54 -1.48
N GLU A 22 -3.75 -20.88 -2.77
CA GLU A 22 -2.54 -21.37 -3.43
C GLU A 22 -1.38 -20.34 -3.41
N ARG A 23 -1.71 -19.05 -3.47
CA ARG A 23 -0.72 -17.97 -3.36
C ARG A 23 -0.21 -17.86 -1.92
N LEU A 24 -1.07 -18.08 -0.93
CA LEU A 24 -0.72 -18.11 0.48
C LEU A 24 0.24 -19.27 0.79
N GLU A 25 0.00 -20.48 0.27
CA GLU A 25 0.91 -21.62 0.47
C GLU A 25 2.33 -21.35 -0.06
N ARG A 26 2.43 -20.75 -1.24
CA ARG A 26 3.73 -20.35 -1.82
C ARG A 26 4.41 -19.28 -0.98
N ALA A 27 3.67 -18.26 -0.53
CA ALA A 27 4.18 -17.22 0.35
C ALA A 27 4.66 -17.81 1.69
N LEU A 28 3.94 -18.78 2.26
CA LEU A 28 4.36 -19.49 3.46
C LEU A 28 5.66 -20.27 3.24
N ASP A 29 5.89 -20.89 2.08
CA ASP A 29 7.14 -21.59 1.79
C ASP A 29 8.33 -20.62 1.70
N ASP A 30 8.12 -19.44 1.11
CA ASP A 30 9.14 -18.42 1.00
C ASP A 30 9.41 -17.72 2.34
N ALA A 31 8.38 -17.45 3.13
CA ALA A 31 8.50 -16.94 4.49
C ALA A 31 9.29 -17.90 5.38
N VAL A 32 9.04 -19.22 5.29
CA VAL A 32 9.84 -20.23 5.99
C VAL A 32 11.31 -20.18 5.59
N ARG A 33 11.60 -20.04 4.29
CA ARG A 33 13.00 -19.91 3.83
C ARG A 33 13.66 -18.62 4.33
N ALA A 34 12.93 -17.51 4.35
CA ALA A 34 13.41 -16.22 4.84
C ALA A 34 13.67 -16.26 6.35
N LEU A 35 12.70 -16.77 7.13
CA LEU A 35 12.80 -16.93 8.58
C LEU A 35 13.87 -17.95 8.98
N ALA A 36 14.04 -19.04 8.23
CA ALA A 36 15.12 -20.00 8.46
C ALA A 36 16.51 -19.43 8.20
N ARG A 37 16.63 -18.38 7.38
CA ARG A 37 17.90 -17.65 7.16
C ARG A 37 18.17 -16.65 8.29
N ARG A 38 17.14 -15.94 8.76
CA ARG A 38 17.23 -14.98 9.88
C ARG A 38 17.42 -15.67 11.23
N THR A 39 16.74 -16.78 11.45
CA THR A 39 16.72 -17.49 12.73
C THR A 39 17.73 -18.62 12.72
N ARG A 40 18.72 -18.58 13.63
CA ARG A 40 19.68 -19.66 13.80
C ARG A 40 19.05 -20.79 14.62
N VAL A 41 18.48 -21.77 13.94
CA VAL A 41 17.93 -22.99 14.58
C VAL A 41 19.08 -23.91 15.00
N PRO A 42 19.19 -24.31 16.29
CA PRO A 42 20.21 -25.24 16.75
C PRO A 42 20.15 -26.57 15.99
N GLY A 43 21.31 -27.08 15.56
CA GLY A 43 21.41 -28.37 14.86
C GLY A 43 21.19 -28.33 13.34
N PHE A 44 20.75 -27.20 12.77
CA PHE A 44 20.58 -27.06 11.33
C PHE A 44 21.50 -25.99 10.75
N ARG A 45 21.98 -26.23 9.52
CA ARG A 45 22.71 -25.19 8.77
C ARG A 45 21.74 -24.02 8.50
N PRO A 46 22.17 -22.75 8.63
CA PRO A 46 21.33 -21.59 8.38
C PRO A 46 20.59 -21.70 7.03
N GLY A 47 19.27 -21.46 7.03
CA GLY A 47 18.40 -21.53 5.86
C GLY A 47 17.97 -22.94 5.42
N LYS A 48 18.36 -24.00 6.14
CA LYS A 48 18.02 -25.40 5.82
C LYS A 48 17.21 -26.10 6.92
N ALA A 49 16.66 -25.34 7.86
CA ALA A 49 15.76 -25.87 8.88
C ALA A 49 14.41 -26.28 8.23
N PRO A 50 13.88 -27.49 8.51
CA PRO A 50 12.58 -27.89 8.02
C PRO A 50 11.43 -27.16 8.74
N ARG A 51 10.32 -26.93 8.03
CA ARG A 51 9.08 -26.27 8.50
C ARG A 51 8.68 -26.61 9.94
N PRO A 52 8.46 -27.90 10.30
CA PRO A 52 7.95 -28.25 11.63
C PRO A 52 8.93 -27.94 12.76
N VAL A 53 10.23 -27.81 12.49
CA VAL A 53 11.21 -27.39 13.50
C VAL A 53 11.18 -25.88 13.68
N LEU A 54 11.01 -25.14 12.58
CA LEU A 54 10.94 -23.68 12.60
C LEU A 54 9.67 -23.18 13.30
N GLU A 55 8.52 -23.79 12.99
CA GLU A 55 7.23 -23.53 13.65
C GLU A 55 7.28 -23.83 15.15
N ARG A 56 7.98 -24.89 15.57
CA ARG A 56 8.18 -25.20 16.99
C ARG A 56 9.08 -24.19 17.71
N HIS A 57 9.97 -23.53 16.98
CA HIS A 57 10.97 -22.64 17.56
C HIS A 57 10.52 -21.17 17.60
N LEU A 58 9.73 -20.73 16.61
CA LEU A 58 9.20 -19.36 16.49
C LEU A 58 7.72 -19.25 16.86
N GLY A 59 6.99 -20.38 16.87
CA GLY A 59 5.54 -20.42 16.94
C GLY A 59 4.92 -20.41 15.53
N PRO A 60 3.81 -21.15 15.31
CA PRO A 60 3.14 -21.20 14.01
C PRO A 60 2.61 -19.84 13.56
N GLY A 61 2.19 -18.98 14.49
CA GLY A 61 1.67 -17.65 14.19
C GLY A 61 2.70 -16.73 13.52
N VAL A 62 3.97 -16.80 13.92
CA VAL A 62 5.02 -15.90 13.37
C VAL A 62 5.32 -16.21 11.90
N VAL A 63 5.27 -17.48 11.52
CA VAL A 63 5.46 -17.89 10.13
C VAL A 63 4.29 -17.41 9.27
N LEU A 64 3.07 -17.49 9.81
CA LEU A 64 1.87 -16.99 9.16
C LEU A 64 1.92 -15.48 8.96
N ASP A 65 2.21 -14.73 10.01
CA ASP A 65 2.24 -13.27 9.99
C ASP A 65 3.25 -12.75 8.97
N GLU A 66 4.46 -13.33 8.93
CA GLU A 66 5.49 -12.95 7.94
C GLU A 66 5.03 -13.27 6.50
N ALA A 67 4.39 -14.42 6.29
CA ALA A 67 3.89 -14.80 4.97
C ALA A 67 2.75 -13.88 4.51
N VAL A 68 1.86 -13.53 5.43
CA VAL A 68 0.72 -12.65 5.19
C VAL A 68 1.20 -11.24 4.89
N ASP A 69 2.15 -10.69 5.66
CA ASP A 69 2.71 -9.36 5.41
C ASP A 69 3.41 -9.28 4.05
N HIS A 70 4.28 -10.25 3.73
CA HIS A 70 4.98 -10.27 2.44
C HIS A 70 3.99 -10.39 1.27
N LEU A 71 2.99 -11.27 1.40
CA LEU A 71 1.98 -11.46 0.37
C LEU A 71 1.09 -10.23 0.19
N MET A 72 0.70 -9.55 1.28
CA MET A 72 -0.05 -8.30 1.22
C MET A 72 0.74 -7.20 0.51
N GLN A 73 2.03 -7.05 0.80
CA GLN A 73 2.90 -6.06 0.14
C GLN A 73 3.05 -6.34 -1.36
N ASP A 74 3.29 -7.59 -1.74
CA ASP A 74 3.39 -8.00 -3.15
C ASP A 74 2.05 -7.79 -3.88
N ALA A 75 0.94 -8.25 -3.31
CA ALA A 75 -0.38 -8.13 -3.91
C ALA A 75 -0.86 -6.67 -4.01
N TYR A 76 -0.54 -5.84 -3.01
CA TYR A 76 -0.83 -4.42 -3.06
C TYR A 76 -0.05 -3.74 -4.21
N ARG A 77 1.24 -4.08 -4.38
CA ARG A 77 2.04 -3.59 -5.49
C ARG A 77 1.49 -4.06 -6.84
N GLU A 78 1.11 -5.33 -6.98
CA GLU A 78 0.46 -5.86 -8.19
C GLU A 78 -0.84 -5.08 -8.48
N ALA A 79 -1.68 -4.84 -7.46
CA ALA A 79 -2.95 -4.13 -7.61
C ALA A 79 -2.78 -2.66 -8.06
N ILE A 80 -1.82 -1.93 -7.49
CA ILE A 80 -1.53 -0.55 -7.90
C ILE A 80 -1.10 -0.50 -9.37
N ILE A 81 -0.24 -1.44 -9.79
CA ILE A 81 0.26 -1.50 -11.17
C ILE A 81 -0.88 -1.83 -12.13
N GLN A 82 -1.76 -2.77 -11.76
CA GLN A 82 -2.90 -3.17 -12.60
C GLN A 82 -3.96 -2.07 -12.74
N GLU A 83 -4.24 -1.32 -11.68
CA GLU A 83 -5.19 -0.21 -11.71
C GLU A 83 -4.56 1.12 -12.16
N GLU A 84 -3.26 1.13 -12.47
CA GLU A 84 -2.47 2.32 -12.83
C GLU A 84 -2.67 3.49 -11.86
N LEU A 85 -2.86 3.18 -10.58
CA LEU A 85 -3.12 4.18 -9.55
C LEU A 85 -1.81 4.85 -9.13
N LEU A 86 -1.85 6.17 -9.00
CA LEU A 86 -0.77 6.96 -8.43
C LEU A 86 -1.12 7.29 -6.97
N PRO A 87 -0.69 6.47 -6.00
CA PRO A 87 -0.92 6.76 -4.58
C PRO A 87 -0.15 8.02 -4.16
N LEU A 88 -0.81 8.90 -3.40
CA LEU A 88 -0.18 10.10 -2.86
C LEU A 88 0.61 9.84 -1.57
N THR A 89 0.15 8.88 -0.77
CA THR A 89 0.82 8.44 0.47
C THR A 89 0.73 6.92 0.58
N ASN A 90 1.36 6.37 1.61
CA ASN A 90 1.19 4.97 2.00
C ASN A 90 -0.31 4.67 2.20
N ALA A 91 -0.76 3.54 1.69
CA ALA A 91 -2.12 3.10 1.93
C ALA A 91 -2.29 2.61 3.36
N ASP A 92 -3.49 2.83 3.88
CA ASP A 92 -3.92 2.19 5.12
C ASP A 92 -4.41 0.79 4.75
N VAL A 93 -3.70 -0.23 5.21
CA VAL A 93 -3.98 -1.63 4.90
C VAL A 93 -4.60 -2.28 6.11
N GLU A 94 -5.86 -2.69 5.97
CA GLU A 94 -6.60 -3.39 6.99
C GLU A 94 -6.80 -4.85 6.58
N LEU A 95 -6.27 -5.75 7.41
CA LEU A 95 -6.42 -7.18 7.22
C LEU A 95 -7.81 -7.61 7.68
N VAL A 96 -8.65 -8.09 6.76
CA VAL A 96 -10.01 -8.56 7.09
C VAL A 96 -9.97 -10.03 7.48
N GLN A 97 -9.23 -10.85 6.74
CA GLN A 97 -9.12 -12.27 7.01
C GLN A 97 -7.78 -12.84 6.53
N ALA A 98 -7.06 -13.49 7.45
CA ALA A 98 -5.83 -14.24 7.19
C ALA A 98 -5.80 -15.55 8.00
N GLU A 99 -6.54 -16.55 7.54
CA GLU A 99 -6.50 -17.89 8.13
C GLU A 99 -5.83 -18.87 7.18
N GLU A 100 -5.07 -19.83 7.72
CA GLU A 100 -4.47 -20.92 6.94
C GLU A 100 -5.54 -21.71 6.19
N GLY A 101 -5.35 -21.85 4.88
CA GLY A 101 -6.25 -22.61 3.99
C GLY A 101 -7.50 -21.86 3.54
N LYS A 102 -7.69 -20.60 3.95
CA LYS A 102 -8.77 -19.72 3.46
C LYS A 102 -8.21 -18.65 2.51
N PRO A 103 -9.03 -18.07 1.62
CA PRO A 103 -8.62 -16.92 0.82
C PRO A 103 -8.23 -15.75 1.72
N LEU A 104 -7.11 -15.10 1.40
CA LEU A 104 -6.68 -13.88 2.09
C LEU A 104 -7.49 -12.72 1.55
N ILE A 105 -8.18 -12.00 2.44
CA ILE A 105 -8.96 -10.80 2.09
C ILE A 105 -8.39 -9.64 2.89
N PHE A 106 -7.93 -8.62 2.19
CA PHE A 106 -7.49 -7.38 2.81
C PHE A 106 -8.02 -6.16 2.06
N LYS A 107 -8.22 -5.09 2.81
CA LYS A 107 -8.70 -3.80 2.32
C LYS A 107 -7.56 -2.82 2.36
N ALA A 108 -7.26 -2.20 1.23
CA ALA A 108 -6.29 -1.12 1.13
C ALA A 108 -7.01 0.19 0.79
N VAL A 109 -6.91 1.16 1.68
CA VAL A 109 -7.45 2.50 1.51
C VAL A 109 -6.35 3.39 0.96
N VAL A 110 -6.45 3.75 -0.33
CA VAL A 110 -5.43 4.49 -1.07
C VAL A 110 -5.91 5.90 -1.38
N PRO A 111 -5.27 6.96 -0.85
CA PRO A 111 -5.55 8.32 -1.27
C PRO A 111 -4.94 8.57 -2.65
N VAL A 112 -5.79 8.93 -3.60
CA VAL A 112 -5.43 9.19 -5.00
C VAL A 112 -5.54 10.67 -5.30
N ARG A 113 -4.83 11.13 -6.34
CA ARG A 113 -4.96 12.51 -6.79
C ARG A 113 -6.42 12.79 -7.22
N PRO A 114 -7.05 13.87 -6.75
CA PRO A 114 -8.34 14.28 -7.29
C PRO A 114 -8.19 14.63 -8.77
N GLU A 115 -9.16 14.18 -9.57
CA GLU A 115 -9.36 14.77 -10.89
C GLU A 115 -9.91 16.19 -10.69
N VAL A 116 -9.08 17.20 -10.95
CA VAL A 116 -9.49 18.59 -10.88
C VAL A 116 -10.08 18.99 -12.23
N THR A 117 -11.40 19.11 -12.29
CA THR A 117 -12.07 19.79 -13.40
C THR A 117 -11.99 21.30 -13.14
N LEU A 118 -11.13 21.98 -13.89
CA LEU A 118 -11.10 23.44 -13.86
C LEU A 118 -12.45 23.96 -14.36
N GLY A 119 -13.11 24.78 -13.56
CA GLY A 119 -14.30 25.50 -14.00
C GLY A 119 -14.00 26.56 -15.07
N GLU A 120 -15.01 27.32 -15.46
CA GLU A 120 -14.89 28.42 -16.43
C GLU A 120 -14.04 29.59 -15.87
N TYR A 121 -12.72 29.48 -15.95
CA TYR A 121 -11.77 30.51 -15.48
C TYR A 121 -11.63 31.71 -16.43
N ARG A 122 -12.18 31.60 -17.65
CA ARG A 122 -12.00 32.59 -18.73
C ARG A 122 -12.80 33.87 -18.55
N PHE A 123 -13.75 33.92 -17.62
CA PHE A 123 -14.55 35.12 -17.31
C PHE A 123 -13.96 35.95 -16.16
N LEU A 124 -12.86 35.51 -15.56
CA LEU A 124 -12.20 36.25 -14.48
C LEU A 124 -11.39 37.42 -15.09
N ASN A 125 -12.04 38.58 -15.17
CA ASN A 125 -11.43 39.79 -15.69
C ASN A 125 -10.53 40.42 -14.61
N PHE A 126 -9.28 39.98 -14.52
CA PHE A 126 -8.28 40.61 -13.66
C PHE A 126 -7.75 41.89 -14.33
N LYS A 127 -8.17 43.05 -13.83
CA LYS A 127 -7.49 44.30 -14.15
C LYS A 127 -6.28 44.43 -13.22
N PRO A 128 -5.04 44.48 -13.73
CA PRO A 128 -3.90 44.80 -12.88
C PRO A 128 -4.12 46.20 -12.31
N GLU A 129 -4.12 46.34 -10.98
CA GLU A 129 -4.04 47.64 -10.32
C GLU A 129 -2.61 48.16 -10.47
N ILE A 130 -2.36 48.80 -11.62
CA ILE A 130 -1.11 49.51 -11.85
C ILE A 130 -1.18 50.78 -11.00
N ASN A 131 -0.48 50.80 -9.87
CA ASN A 131 -0.24 52.04 -9.14
C ASN A 131 0.71 52.88 -9.99
N THR A 132 0.20 53.87 -10.72
CA THR A 132 1.04 54.89 -11.34
C THR A 132 1.81 55.62 -10.24
N ILE A 133 3.13 55.62 -10.36
CA ILE A 133 4.01 56.39 -9.48
C ILE A 133 3.90 57.84 -9.96
N ASP A 134 3.10 58.66 -9.25
CA ASP A 134 3.15 60.11 -9.41
C ASP A 134 4.39 60.66 -8.67
N ASP A 135 5.09 61.61 -9.30
CA ASP A 135 6.23 62.38 -8.78
C ASP A 135 6.19 62.74 -7.27
N PRO A 136 5.05 63.11 -6.64
CA PRO A 136 4.97 63.34 -5.19
C PRO A 136 5.32 62.14 -4.29
N ARG A 137 5.47 60.92 -4.81
CA ARG A 137 5.95 59.77 -4.01
C ARG A 137 7.47 59.63 -3.95
N VAL A 138 8.22 60.30 -4.83
CA VAL A 138 9.68 60.24 -4.86
C VAL A 138 10.31 61.18 -3.83
N GLU A 139 9.62 62.25 -3.43
CA GLU A 139 10.15 63.29 -2.53
C GLU A 139 10.00 62.97 -1.04
N LYS A 140 9.54 61.76 -0.69
CA LYS A 140 9.28 61.35 0.70
C LYS A 140 10.11 60.13 1.15
N VAL A 141 11.23 59.87 0.49
CA VAL A 141 12.28 58.91 0.90
C VAL A 141 13.50 59.67 1.39
#